data_AF-A0A926H1S5-F1
#
_entry.id   AF-A0A926H1S5-F1
#
_cell.length_a   1.000
_cell.length_b   1.000
_cell.length_c   1.000
_cell.angle_alpha   90.00
_cell.angle_beta   90.00
_cell.angle_gamma   90.00
#
_symmetry.space_group_name_H-M   'P 1'
#
loop_
_entity.id
_entity.type
_entity.pdbx_description
1 polymer ?
#
loop_
_entity_poly.entity_id
_entity_poly.type
_entity_poly.pdbx_seq_one_letter_code
_entity_poly.pdbx_strand_id
1 'polypeptide(L)'
;MLRIILRSLLLCLALLFTISHSSAADADVDQLARWIEGTYTNIEQSTASTEFEHLRMHIRRVWHTEPAGYWFYVEMRYALAQHVAGRQAFLYVHRRSDRKIVAEVFNIQAPLNYVGAWYDTTLIADLQSDALMRDRGCDFILTRKGKSFSGATTGKECLGELAEFGYEKREMNVSESELRVWDRGFSSDGKQIGGPVKVGYVFKKLDASDPGSYARTMERALDHFRGMQTDEAIEALDSIEAIDSYNADAYAIRASARSYQGETNAAVEAARKAVSISPCHGFGQYMLGDLYDPSYSQYAGADADSMLFHLLKSVECDPTRGNAWMGIWIESLRRVDNEMRMSALTGMRESGLITPAALAVARWYLRDVPRNAVMITAGEFDTYPFIVVQETEGYRRDVAVVSSPLMRNAWYLRYMRDFMDVDIPFTDAEIDELQTHLDDQNRAVYVDRQVIAAWTDQIRQRAVRRPIIFSTSWQLDEDAPPLEGWGRDAGTHALPSGRNFVDTAALRRRLMDVDGVRFRGPFISERDYSPLRRMAVHGANAIPRVAMLLRNEQLSAGDVDAARNTARWLRTFVQSARLDGWDQALDEIEMEIGN
;
A
#
# COMPACT_ATOMS: atom_id res chain seq x y z
N MET A 1 17.08 -36.36 -59.39
CA MET A 1 18.25 -37.26 -59.19
C MET A 1 19.51 -36.52 -59.57
N LEU A 2 20.59 -36.70 -58.79
CA LEU A 2 22.00 -36.27 -59.00
C LEU A 2 22.28 -34.76 -58.90
N ARG A 3 22.95 -34.22 -57.86
CA ARG A 3 24.30 -34.41 -57.26
C ARG A 3 25.37 -33.43 -57.84
N ILE A 4 25.77 -32.38 -57.09
CA ILE A 4 27.00 -32.13 -56.27
C ILE A 4 28.15 -31.38 -57.04
N ILE A 5 28.77 -30.40 -56.32
CA ILE A 5 30.20 -29.99 -56.22
C ILE A 5 30.48 -28.54 -56.71
N LEU A 6 30.63 -27.49 -55.87
CA LEU A 6 31.69 -27.07 -54.90
C LEU A 6 32.91 -26.33 -55.52
N ARG A 7 33.13 -25.03 -55.18
CA ARG A 7 34.38 -24.44 -54.58
C ARG A 7 34.61 -22.92 -54.79
N SER A 8 34.65 -22.20 -53.66
CA SER A 8 35.70 -21.25 -53.19
C SER A 8 35.75 -19.76 -53.61
N LEU A 9 35.52 -18.91 -52.57
CA LEU A 9 36.23 -17.70 -52.11
C LEU A 9 36.51 -16.51 -53.05
N LEU A 10 36.01 -15.31 -52.67
CA LEU A 10 36.84 -14.16 -52.28
C LEU A 10 36.03 -13.01 -51.63
N LEU A 11 36.49 -12.62 -50.44
CA LEU A 11 36.20 -11.39 -49.71
C LEU A 11 36.48 -10.15 -50.58
N CYS A 12 35.59 -9.16 -50.55
CA CYS A 12 35.98 -7.74 -50.54
C CYS A 12 34.95 -6.94 -49.74
N LEU A 13 35.44 -6.38 -48.63
CA LEU A 13 34.83 -5.39 -47.76
C LEU A 13 34.24 -4.23 -48.58
N ALA A 14 32.92 -4.06 -48.51
CA ALA A 14 32.31 -2.75 -48.64
C ALA A 14 31.88 -2.32 -47.23
N LEU A 15 32.66 -1.41 -46.64
CA LEU A 15 32.30 -0.67 -45.44
C LEU A 15 31.00 0.09 -45.69
N LEU A 16 29.87 -0.51 -45.31
CA LEU A 16 28.71 0.23 -44.89
C LEU A 16 29.05 0.84 -43.53
N PHE A 17 29.53 2.09 -43.55
CA PHE A 17 29.48 2.97 -42.38
C PHE A 17 27.99 3.22 -42.07
N THR A 18 27.33 2.27 -41.42
CA THR A 18 26.20 2.60 -40.56
C THR A 18 26.81 3.35 -39.39
N ILE A 19 26.81 4.68 -39.46
CA ILE A 19 27.01 5.52 -38.30
C ILE A 19 25.82 5.23 -37.39
N SER A 20 25.95 4.21 -36.56
CA SER A 20 25.18 4.11 -35.33
C SER A 20 25.53 5.37 -34.56
N HIS A 21 24.67 6.38 -34.60
CA HIS A 21 24.70 7.49 -33.66
C HIS A 21 24.38 6.90 -32.28
N SER A 22 25.38 6.27 -31.67
CA SER A 22 25.51 6.25 -30.22
C SER A 22 25.46 7.71 -29.80
N SER A 23 24.41 8.12 -29.08
CA SER A 23 24.40 9.46 -28.48
C SER A 23 25.64 9.54 -27.59
N ALA A 24 26.63 10.33 -28.00
CA ALA A 24 27.82 10.54 -27.19
C ALA A 24 27.37 11.01 -25.79
N ALA A 25 27.83 10.30 -24.75
CA ALA A 25 27.55 10.65 -23.37
C ALA A 25 27.90 12.12 -23.09
N ASP A 26 26.98 12.87 -22.50
CA ASP A 26 27.18 14.29 -22.18
C ASP A 26 27.81 14.40 -20.79
N ALA A 27 29.14 14.43 -20.75
CA ALA A 27 29.90 14.36 -19.50
C ALA A 27 29.51 15.43 -18.46
N ASP A 28 29.06 16.61 -18.88
CA ASP A 28 28.62 17.66 -17.94
C ASP A 28 27.23 17.32 -17.37
N VAL A 29 26.31 16.83 -18.19
CA VAL A 29 24.98 16.36 -17.74
C VAL A 29 25.14 15.15 -16.82
N ASP A 30 26.00 14.19 -17.18
CA ASP A 30 26.29 13.00 -16.37
C ASP A 30 26.92 13.38 -15.02
N GLN A 31 27.79 14.39 -15.01
CA GLN A 31 28.40 14.89 -13.78
C GLN A 31 27.39 15.62 -12.90
N LEU A 32 26.54 16.48 -13.49
CA LEU A 32 25.47 17.16 -12.76
C LEU A 32 24.48 16.15 -12.19
N ALA A 33 24.07 15.15 -12.98
CA ALA A 33 23.17 14.09 -12.55
C ALA A 33 23.72 13.33 -11.34
N ARG A 34 25.01 12.97 -11.35
CA ARG A 34 25.68 12.35 -10.20
C ARG A 34 25.77 13.27 -8.98
N TRP A 35 25.97 14.57 -9.20
CA TRP A 35 26.10 15.52 -8.09
C TRP A 35 24.77 15.97 -7.51
N ILE A 36 23.69 16.02 -8.27
CA ILE A 36 22.38 16.42 -7.78
C ILE A 36 21.67 15.27 -7.04
N GLU A 37 21.90 14.01 -7.43
CA GLU A 37 21.39 12.87 -6.67
C GLU A 37 21.90 12.91 -5.21
N GLY A 38 21.03 12.59 -4.26
CA GLY A 38 21.38 12.30 -2.88
C GLY A 38 20.42 12.79 -1.82
N THR A 39 20.75 12.49 -0.57
CA THR A 39 20.05 13.01 0.61
C THR A 39 20.84 14.17 1.20
N TYR A 40 20.14 15.26 1.49
CA TYR A 40 20.73 16.49 1.99
C TYR A 40 20.01 17.05 3.22
N THR A 41 20.77 17.77 4.04
CA THR A 41 20.29 18.43 5.26
C THR A 41 20.87 19.84 5.37
N ASN A 42 20.10 20.78 5.89
CA ASN A 42 20.61 22.11 6.26
C ASN A 42 20.82 22.27 7.77
N ILE A 43 20.94 21.17 8.53
CA ILE A 43 21.02 21.21 10.00
C ILE A 43 22.10 22.18 10.54
N GLU A 44 23.26 22.26 9.87
CA GLU A 44 24.31 23.22 10.22
C GLU A 44 23.82 24.68 10.14
N GLN A 45 23.06 25.00 9.09
CA GLN A 45 22.51 26.34 8.86
C GLN A 45 21.37 26.66 9.83
N SER A 46 20.42 25.74 10.01
CA SER A 46 19.26 25.94 10.89
C SER A 46 19.65 25.98 12.37
N THR A 47 20.72 25.27 12.77
CA THR A 47 21.26 25.37 14.13
C THR A 47 21.98 26.70 14.36
N ALA A 48 22.66 27.23 13.33
CA ALA A 48 23.39 28.49 13.43
C ALA A 48 22.47 29.73 13.37
N SER A 49 21.26 29.62 12.82
CA SER A 49 20.32 30.74 12.70
C SER A 49 18.86 30.25 12.71
N THR A 50 18.06 30.87 13.58
CA THR A 50 16.61 30.64 13.66
C THR A 50 15.84 31.21 12.46
N GLU A 51 16.51 31.86 11.51
CA GLU A 51 15.92 32.28 10.22
C GLU A 51 15.62 31.08 9.31
N PHE A 52 16.31 29.95 9.52
CA PHE A 52 16.17 28.77 8.66
C PHE A 52 15.55 27.62 9.44
N GLU A 53 14.45 27.09 8.92
CA GLU A 53 13.90 25.83 9.39
C GLU A 53 14.84 24.67 9.06
N HIS A 54 14.86 23.64 9.91
CA HIS A 54 15.58 22.41 9.58
C HIS A 54 14.78 21.61 8.54
N LEU A 55 15.39 21.43 7.37
CA LEU A 55 14.85 20.76 6.20
C LEU A 55 15.69 19.53 5.84
N ARG A 56 14.99 18.48 5.42
CA ARG A 56 15.55 17.30 4.75
C ARG A 56 15.14 17.31 3.29
N MET A 57 16.08 17.02 2.38
CA MET A 57 15.81 16.91 0.95
C MET A 57 16.36 15.59 0.42
N HIS A 58 15.53 14.84 -0.29
CA HIS A 58 15.89 13.62 -0.99
C HIS A 58 15.73 13.84 -2.48
N ILE A 59 16.80 13.61 -3.25
CA ILE A 59 16.78 13.65 -4.71
C ILE A 59 17.19 12.27 -5.20
N ARG A 60 16.21 11.47 -5.63
CA ARG A 60 16.38 10.08 -6.07
C ARG A 60 16.29 10.01 -7.57
N ARG A 61 17.28 9.41 -8.23
CA ARG A 61 17.19 9.12 -9.67
C ARG A 61 16.11 8.07 -9.92
N VAL A 62 15.28 8.29 -10.94
CA VAL A 62 14.16 7.41 -11.34
C VAL A 62 14.16 7.24 -12.87
N TRP A 63 13.33 6.32 -13.39
CA TRP A 63 13.13 6.07 -14.83
C TRP A 63 14.44 6.01 -15.65
N HIS A 64 15.26 5.01 -15.37
CA HIS A 64 16.62 4.88 -15.91
C HIS A 64 16.71 4.58 -17.42
N THR A 65 15.59 4.40 -18.10
CA THR A 65 15.52 3.94 -19.50
C THR A 65 15.51 5.07 -20.52
N GLU A 66 15.42 6.32 -20.10
CA GLU A 66 15.37 7.48 -21.01
C GLU A 66 16.77 7.88 -21.52
N PRO A 67 17.07 7.74 -22.83
CA PRO A 67 18.42 7.94 -23.34
C PRO A 67 18.84 9.42 -23.43
N ALA A 68 17.89 10.35 -23.38
CA ALA A 68 18.15 11.78 -23.63
C ALA A 68 18.49 12.59 -22.37
N GLY A 69 18.36 12.02 -21.16
CA GLY A 69 18.60 12.74 -19.91
C GLY A 69 18.35 11.91 -18.66
N TYR A 70 18.23 12.59 -17.52
CA TYR A 70 18.12 11.97 -16.20
C TYR A 70 16.88 12.49 -15.47
N TRP A 71 16.03 11.58 -15.03
CA TRP A 71 14.88 11.91 -14.20
C TRP A 71 15.20 11.75 -12.72
N PHE A 72 14.68 12.67 -11.92
CA PHE A 72 14.78 12.64 -10.47
C PHE A 72 13.43 12.90 -9.83
N TYR A 73 13.11 12.12 -8.82
CA TYR A 73 12.08 12.45 -7.84
C TYR A 73 12.73 13.27 -6.71
N VAL A 74 12.11 14.39 -6.36
CA VAL A 74 12.55 15.29 -5.30
C VAL A 74 11.49 15.30 -4.21
N GLU A 75 11.90 15.05 -2.98
CA GLU A 75 11.05 15.18 -1.80
C GLU A 75 11.76 16.00 -0.74
N MET A 76 11.12 17.06 -0.26
CA MET A 76 11.64 17.92 0.79
C MET A 76 10.64 18.05 1.93
N ARG A 77 11.11 17.91 3.18
CA ARG A 77 10.28 18.00 4.39
C ARG A 77 10.92 18.86 5.45
N TYR A 78 10.08 19.48 6.27
CA TYR A 78 10.51 20.03 7.55
C TYR A 78 10.80 18.90 8.52
N ALA A 79 11.95 18.97 9.20
CA ALA A 79 12.31 17.97 10.20
C ALA A 79 11.30 17.96 11.35
N LEU A 80 10.88 19.15 11.84
CA LEU A 80 9.96 19.33 12.98
C LEU A 80 8.51 19.68 12.57
N ALA A 81 8.03 19.15 11.44
CA ALA A 81 6.75 19.56 10.86
C ALA A 81 5.53 19.20 11.75
N GLN A 82 4.68 20.19 12.04
CA GLN A 82 3.37 19.97 12.68
C GLN A 82 2.26 19.55 11.69
N HIS A 83 2.54 19.64 10.39
CA HIS A 83 1.69 19.21 9.28
C HIS A 83 2.52 18.38 8.30
N VAL A 84 1.88 17.64 7.36
CA VAL A 84 2.59 17.10 6.18
C VAL A 84 2.86 18.24 5.21
N ALA A 85 3.70 19.18 5.66
CA ALA A 85 4.26 20.23 4.83
C ALA A 85 5.53 19.67 4.21
N GLY A 86 5.43 19.30 2.94
CA GLY A 86 6.56 18.88 2.13
C GLY A 86 6.38 19.30 0.69
N ARG A 87 7.48 19.54 -0.01
CA ARG A 87 7.47 19.80 -1.46
C ARG A 87 7.89 18.52 -2.18
N GLN A 88 7.13 18.14 -3.19
CA GLN A 88 7.45 17.02 -4.07
C GLN A 88 7.46 17.52 -5.51
N ALA A 89 8.46 17.12 -6.28
CA ALA A 89 8.59 17.48 -7.68
C ALA A 89 9.37 16.40 -8.44
N PHE A 90 9.28 16.43 -9.76
CA PHE A 90 10.18 15.71 -10.64
C PHE A 90 11.09 16.69 -11.37
N LEU A 91 12.36 16.32 -11.53
CA LEU A 91 13.32 17.06 -12.34
C LEU A 91 13.72 16.20 -13.55
N TYR A 92 13.68 16.79 -14.74
CA TYR A 92 14.31 16.21 -15.92
C TYR A 92 15.56 17.01 -16.30
N VAL A 93 16.73 16.40 -16.07
CA VAL A 93 18.03 17.02 -16.33
C VAL A 93 18.56 16.53 -17.67
N HIS A 94 18.68 17.44 -18.64
CA HIS A 94 19.13 17.10 -19.98
C HIS A 94 19.82 18.26 -20.69
N ARG A 95 20.43 17.95 -21.84
CA ARG A 95 20.92 18.96 -22.79
C ARG A 95 19.79 19.36 -23.72
N ARG A 96 19.46 20.65 -23.77
CA ARG A 96 18.49 21.20 -24.73
C ARG A 96 19.15 21.46 -26.09
N SER A 97 18.35 21.57 -27.14
CA SER A 97 18.80 21.84 -28.52
C SER A 97 19.65 23.12 -28.68
N ASP A 98 19.50 24.10 -27.79
CA ASP A 98 20.33 25.32 -27.75
C ASP A 98 21.67 25.14 -27.00
N ARG A 99 22.04 23.88 -26.71
CA ARG A 99 23.25 23.44 -25.98
C ARG A 99 23.32 23.85 -24.51
N LYS A 100 22.23 24.37 -23.93
CA LYS A 100 22.15 24.64 -22.50
C LYS A 100 21.79 23.39 -21.72
N ILE A 101 22.34 23.23 -20.52
CA ILE A 101 21.90 22.22 -19.56
C ILE A 101 20.66 22.78 -18.87
N VAL A 102 19.59 22.00 -18.84
CA VAL A 102 18.32 22.41 -18.23
C VAL A 102 17.90 21.36 -17.22
N ALA A 103 17.39 21.80 -16.08
CA ALA A 103 16.56 20.97 -15.20
C ALA A 103 15.13 21.47 -15.32
N GLU A 104 14.32 20.73 -16.07
CA GLU A 104 12.88 21.00 -16.21
C GLU A 104 12.14 20.51 -14.96
N VAL A 105 11.24 21.33 -14.43
CA VAL A 105 10.51 21.04 -13.19
C VAL A 105 9.10 20.57 -13.51
N PHE A 106 8.66 19.51 -12.84
CA PHE A 106 7.33 18.96 -13.00
C PHE A 106 6.65 18.75 -11.65
N ASN A 107 5.37 19.11 -11.60
CA ASN A 107 4.49 18.91 -10.45
C ASN A 107 3.72 17.60 -10.59
N ILE A 108 3.36 17.04 -9.44
CA ILE A 108 2.59 15.81 -9.33
C ILE A 108 1.18 16.08 -8.78
N GLN A 109 0.19 15.38 -9.31
CA GLN A 109 -1.17 15.40 -8.75
C GLN A 109 -1.24 14.53 -7.50
N ALA A 110 -2.02 14.96 -6.50
CA ALA A 110 -2.18 14.23 -5.24
C ALA A 110 -0.83 13.83 -4.57
N PRO A 111 0.04 14.80 -4.25
CA PRO A 111 1.42 14.57 -3.77
C PRO A 111 1.54 13.58 -2.59
N LEU A 112 0.54 13.58 -1.69
CA LEU A 112 0.49 12.66 -0.54
C LEU A 112 0.60 11.17 -0.93
N ASN A 113 0.18 10.80 -2.14
CA ASN A 113 0.29 9.42 -2.65
C ASN A 113 1.73 8.94 -2.89
N TYR A 114 2.70 9.86 -2.90
CA TYR A 114 4.08 9.61 -3.30
C TYR A 114 5.08 9.91 -2.18
N VAL A 115 4.57 10.23 -1.00
CA VAL A 115 5.35 10.44 0.23
C VAL A 115 6.21 9.22 0.52
N GLY A 116 7.53 9.39 0.52
CA GLY A 116 8.50 8.31 0.75
C GLY A 116 8.98 7.61 -0.52
N ALA A 117 8.57 8.04 -1.72
CA ALA A 117 8.99 7.42 -3.00
C ALA A 117 10.50 7.50 -3.28
N TRP A 118 11.26 8.25 -2.46
CA TRP A 118 12.72 8.27 -2.52
C TRP A 118 13.38 6.99 -2.00
N TYR A 119 12.69 6.22 -1.13
CA TYR A 119 13.13 4.89 -0.65
C TYR A 119 12.13 3.78 -0.94
N ASP A 120 10.87 4.11 -1.28
CA ASP A 120 9.86 3.15 -1.71
C ASP A 120 9.46 3.39 -3.16
N THR A 121 10.26 2.87 -4.09
CA THR A 121 10.08 3.14 -5.53
C THR A 121 8.80 2.53 -6.11
N THR A 122 8.12 1.63 -5.38
CA THR A 122 6.84 1.05 -5.83
C THR A 122 5.72 2.11 -5.90
N LEU A 123 5.81 3.17 -5.09
CA LEU A 123 4.84 4.28 -5.11
C LEU A 123 4.78 5.05 -6.43
N ILE A 124 5.84 4.96 -7.25
CA ILE A 124 5.96 5.62 -8.54
C ILE A 124 6.16 4.62 -9.69
N ALA A 125 6.05 3.32 -9.45
CA ALA A 125 6.29 2.28 -10.45
C ALA A 125 5.33 2.38 -11.65
N ASP A 126 4.06 2.67 -11.37
CA ASP A 126 3.03 2.84 -12.41
C ASP A 126 2.94 4.28 -12.94
N LEU A 127 3.67 5.22 -12.34
CA LEU A 127 3.67 6.61 -12.77
C LEU A 127 4.54 6.77 -14.01
N GLN A 128 3.93 7.27 -15.09
CA GLN A 128 4.62 7.62 -16.32
C GLN A 128 4.87 9.12 -16.39
N SER A 129 5.89 9.53 -17.12
CA SER A 129 6.31 10.94 -17.22
C SER A 129 5.28 11.85 -17.88
N ASP A 130 4.36 11.29 -18.68
CA ASP A 130 3.27 12.02 -19.34
C ASP A 130 2.11 12.41 -18.40
N ALA A 131 2.01 11.75 -17.23
CA ALA A 131 1.08 12.12 -16.17
C ALA A 131 1.57 13.35 -15.36
N LEU A 132 2.83 13.77 -15.55
CA LEU A 132 3.42 14.89 -14.85
C LEU A 132 3.05 16.24 -15.50
N MET A 133 2.81 17.25 -14.68
CA MET A 133 2.49 18.60 -15.15
C MET A 133 3.74 19.47 -15.13
N ARG A 134 4.26 19.85 -16.30
CA ARG A 134 5.43 20.75 -16.39
C ARG A 134 5.13 22.12 -15.80
N ASP A 135 6.01 22.56 -14.92
CA ASP A 135 5.98 23.89 -14.31
C ASP A 135 6.67 24.91 -15.23
N ARG A 136 5.95 25.35 -16.27
CA ARG A 136 6.49 26.18 -17.35
C ARG A 136 7.02 27.50 -16.79
N GLY A 137 8.25 27.86 -17.17
CA GLY A 137 8.90 29.09 -16.74
C GLY A 137 9.75 28.92 -15.47
N CYS A 138 9.59 27.81 -14.73
CA CYS A 138 10.34 27.48 -13.53
C CYS A 138 11.55 26.57 -13.78
N ASP A 139 11.92 26.33 -15.05
CA ASP A 139 13.09 25.54 -15.42
C ASP A 139 14.40 26.21 -14.97
N PHE A 140 15.34 25.42 -14.46
CA PHE A 140 16.69 25.91 -14.15
C PHE A 140 17.58 25.81 -15.39
N ILE A 141 18.12 26.94 -15.84
CA ILE A 141 19.14 26.97 -16.90
C ILE A 141 20.52 26.93 -16.24
N LEU A 142 21.19 25.77 -16.32
CA LEU A 142 22.44 25.52 -15.61
C LEU A 142 23.67 25.75 -16.48
N THR A 143 24.72 26.27 -15.86
CA THR A 143 26.04 26.45 -16.45
C THR A 143 27.12 25.92 -15.51
N ARG A 144 28.07 25.16 -16.05
CA ARG A 144 29.23 24.69 -15.30
C ARG A 144 30.15 25.86 -14.94
N LYS A 145 30.54 25.95 -13.66
CA LYS A 145 31.47 26.95 -13.12
C LYS A 145 32.55 26.24 -12.30
N GLY A 146 33.62 25.80 -12.95
CA GLY A 146 34.70 25.08 -12.29
C GLY A 146 34.22 23.76 -11.68
N LYS A 147 34.14 23.70 -10.34
CA LYS A 147 33.70 22.51 -9.56
C LYS A 147 32.24 22.59 -9.09
N SER A 148 31.43 23.44 -9.71
CA SER A 148 29.99 23.51 -9.45
C SER A 148 29.20 23.75 -10.73
N PHE A 149 27.88 23.58 -10.63
CA PHE A 149 26.91 24.04 -11.61
C PHE A 149 26.05 25.12 -10.96
N SER A 150 25.83 26.23 -11.65
CA SER A 150 24.94 27.30 -11.21
C SER A 150 23.82 27.46 -12.20
N GLY A 151 22.57 27.53 -11.74
CA GLY A 151 21.42 27.80 -12.57
C GLY A 151 20.37 28.65 -11.89
N ALA A 152 19.49 29.24 -12.71
CA ALA A 152 18.38 30.06 -12.24
C ALA A 152 17.19 29.99 -13.22
N THR A 153 16.01 30.37 -12.74
CA THR A 153 14.85 30.63 -13.59
C THR A 153 15.05 31.88 -14.45
N THR A 154 14.34 31.95 -15.58
CA THR A 154 14.49 33.06 -16.54
C THR A 154 13.36 34.08 -16.41
N GLY A 155 13.71 35.36 -16.38
CA GLY A 155 12.73 36.45 -16.45
C GLY A 155 11.76 36.50 -15.27
N LYS A 156 10.46 36.57 -15.58
CA LYS A 156 9.33 36.58 -14.63
C LYS A 156 8.29 35.49 -14.99
N GLU A 157 8.73 34.46 -15.70
CA GLU A 157 7.85 33.44 -16.30
C GLU A 157 7.45 32.35 -15.31
N CYS A 158 8.27 32.11 -14.28
CA CYS A 158 7.91 31.23 -13.17
C CYS A 158 6.86 31.94 -12.31
N LEU A 159 5.59 31.57 -12.50
CA LEU A 159 4.48 32.10 -11.72
C LEU A 159 4.60 31.60 -10.28
N GLY A 160 4.29 32.45 -9.32
CA GLY A 160 4.46 32.09 -7.92
C GLY A 160 3.44 31.06 -7.46
N GLU A 161 3.87 30.17 -6.55
CA GLU A 161 3.00 29.14 -5.97
C GLU A 161 1.88 29.73 -5.10
N LEU A 162 2.14 30.90 -4.50
CA LEU A 162 1.20 31.65 -3.68
C LEU A 162 0.53 32.76 -4.49
N ALA A 163 -0.77 32.97 -4.26
CA ALA A 163 -1.57 33.96 -4.97
C ALA A 163 -1.02 35.40 -4.81
N GLU A 164 -0.36 35.70 -3.69
CA GLU A 164 0.32 36.99 -3.48
C GLU A 164 1.56 37.19 -4.37
N PHE A 165 2.19 36.14 -4.87
CA PHE A 165 3.40 36.22 -5.68
C PHE A 165 3.02 36.46 -7.14
N GLY A 166 3.49 37.57 -7.71
CA GLY A 166 3.41 37.84 -9.14
C GLY A 166 4.36 36.96 -9.96
N TYR A 167 5.53 36.62 -9.42
CA TYR A 167 6.47 35.65 -9.98
C TYR A 167 7.49 35.20 -8.93
N GLU A 168 8.19 34.11 -9.21
CA GLU A 168 9.29 33.60 -8.39
C GLU A 168 10.62 33.63 -9.15
N LYS A 169 11.70 33.91 -8.40
CA LYS A 169 13.06 33.65 -8.86
C LYS A 169 13.64 32.52 -8.02
N ARG A 170 14.08 31.47 -8.70
CA ARG A 170 14.69 30.30 -8.09
C ARG A 170 16.10 30.17 -8.62
N GLU A 171 17.05 29.96 -7.73
CA GLU A 171 18.46 29.78 -8.05
C GLU A 171 18.97 28.51 -7.39
N MET A 172 19.80 27.74 -8.10
CA MET A 172 20.47 26.58 -7.55
C MET A 172 21.96 26.58 -7.84
N ASN A 173 22.74 26.12 -6.87
CA ASN A 173 24.14 25.80 -7.05
C ASN A 173 24.41 24.38 -6.57
N VAL A 174 24.87 23.52 -7.48
CA VAL A 174 25.14 22.11 -7.22
C VAL A 174 26.64 21.88 -7.25
N SER A 175 27.16 21.23 -6.22
CA SER A 175 28.54 20.74 -6.16
C SER A 175 28.55 19.27 -5.73
N GLU A 176 29.73 18.68 -5.61
CA GLU A 176 29.87 17.28 -5.17
C GLU A 176 29.23 17.00 -3.79
N SER A 177 29.39 17.92 -2.83
CA SER A 177 29.00 17.73 -1.43
C SER A 177 27.93 18.69 -0.92
N GLU A 178 27.50 19.67 -1.72
CA GLU A 178 26.59 20.72 -1.29
C GLU A 178 25.62 21.14 -2.40
N LEU A 179 24.37 21.39 -2.01
CA LEU A 179 23.32 21.99 -2.82
C LEU A 179 22.88 23.30 -2.15
N ARG A 180 22.95 24.43 -2.87
CA ARG A 180 22.35 25.69 -2.41
C ARG A 180 21.12 25.99 -3.23
N VAL A 181 20.02 26.33 -2.56
CA VAL A 181 18.75 26.70 -3.20
C VAL A 181 18.32 28.06 -2.67
N TRP A 182 17.94 28.96 -3.58
CA TRP A 182 17.49 30.30 -3.21
C TRP A 182 16.22 30.67 -3.97
N ASP A 183 15.09 30.41 -3.31
CA ASP A 183 13.76 30.70 -3.84
C ASP A 183 13.23 31.99 -3.23
N ARG A 184 12.76 32.91 -4.07
CA ARG A 184 12.28 34.23 -3.67
C ARG A 184 11.01 34.59 -4.44
N GLY A 185 9.97 34.94 -3.69
CA GLY A 185 8.68 35.40 -4.24
C GLY A 185 8.66 36.92 -4.39
N PHE A 186 8.20 37.40 -5.54
CA PHE A 186 8.09 38.81 -5.88
C PHE A 186 6.65 39.16 -6.26
N SER A 187 6.17 40.34 -5.88
CA SER A 187 4.93 40.90 -6.44
C SER A 187 5.12 41.30 -7.91
N SER A 188 4.02 41.57 -8.61
CA SER A 188 4.03 41.93 -10.04
C SER A 188 4.88 43.19 -10.35
N ASP A 189 4.93 44.13 -9.41
CA ASP A 189 5.76 45.35 -9.45
C ASP A 189 7.25 45.10 -9.16
N GLY A 190 7.63 43.88 -8.76
CA GLY A 190 9.02 43.46 -8.56
C GLY A 190 9.57 43.63 -7.15
N LYS A 191 8.72 43.89 -6.14
CA LYS A 191 9.13 43.86 -4.74
C LYS A 191 9.21 42.43 -4.22
N GLN A 192 10.32 42.06 -3.55
CA GLN A 192 10.39 40.77 -2.86
C GLN A 192 9.44 40.77 -1.66
N ILE A 193 8.57 39.77 -1.60
CA ILE A 193 7.54 39.62 -0.57
C ILE A 193 7.56 38.23 0.08
N GLY A 194 8.41 37.31 -0.39
CA GLY A 194 8.61 36.00 0.22
C GLY A 194 10.01 35.43 -0.01
N GLY A 195 10.37 34.45 0.82
CA GLY A 195 11.66 33.76 0.79
C GLY A 195 12.83 34.55 1.40
N PRO A 196 14.01 33.91 1.57
CA PRO A 196 15.17 34.52 2.22
C PRO A 196 15.70 35.75 1.48
N VAL A 197 16.07 36.80 2.23
CA VAL A 197 16.52 38.08 1.66
C VAL A 197 18.03 38.12 1.43
N LYS A 198 18.83 37.56 2.36
CA LYS A 198 20.29 37.70 2.36
C LYS A 198 21.01 36.53 1.70
N VAL A 199 20.57 35.30 2.00
CA VAL A 199 21.21 34.07 1.54
C VAL A 199 20.18 32.97 1.40
N GLY A 200 20.37 32.08 0.43
CA GLY A 200 19.53 30.89 0.26
C GLY A 200 19.81 29.80 1.31
N TYR A 201 19.03 28.72 1.21
CA TYR A 201 19.25 27.50 1.96
C TYR A 201 20.53 26.79 1.49
N VAL A 202 21.31 26.27 2.44
CA VAL A 202 22.56 25.55 2.19
C VAL A 202 22.42 24.15 2.73
N PHE A 203 22.38 23.19 1.82
CA PHE A 203 22.20 21.79 2.14
C PHE A 203 23.52 21.02 1.95
N LYS A 204 23.96 20.35 3.01
CA LYS A 204 25.07 19.39 2.97
C LYS A 204 24.54 18.03 2.60
N LYS A 205 25.25 17.34 1.71
CA LYS A 205 24.98 15.95 1.36
C LYS A 205 25.43 15.05 2.50
N LEU A 206 24.60 14.11 2.92
CA LEU A 206 24.92 13.19 4.01
C LEU A 206 26.00 12.16 3.62
N ASP A 207 25.97 11.68 2.38
CA ASP A 207 27.02 10.83 1.81
C ASP A 207 27.43 11.37 0.45
N ALA A 208 28.54 12.11 0.40
CA ALA A 208 29.08 12.63 -0.85
C ALA A 208 29.87 11.61 -1.66
N SER A 209 30.32 10.51 -1.03
CA SER A 209 31.15 9.49 -1.69
C SER A 209 30.30 8.56 -2.55
N ASP A 210 29.08 8.27 -2.09
CA ASP A 210 28.07 7.51 -2.83
C ASP A 210 26.69 8.15 -2.62
N PRO A 211 26.31 9.15 -3.42
CA PRO A 211 25.10 9.93 -3.16
C PRO A 211 23.80 9.12 -3.12
N GLY A 212 23.74 7.97 -3.80
CA GLY A 212 22.57 7.10 -3.79
C GLY A 212 22.56 6.07 -2.66
N SER A 213 23.64 5.94 -1.87
CA SER A 213 23.78 4.90 -0.83
C SER A 213 22.68 4.97 0.22
N TYR A 214 22.34 6.18 0.66
CA TYR A 214 21.36 6.44 1.70
C TYR A 214 19.97 5.95 1.30
N ALA A 215 19.51 6.34 0.11
CA ALA A 215 18.23 5.88 -0.45
C ALA A 215 18.20 4.36 -0.63
N ARG A 216 19.27 3.77 -1.19
CA ARG A 216 19.35 2.31 -1.37
C ARG A 216 19.37 1.55 -0.05
N THR A 217 19.96 2.12 1.00
CA THR A 217 20.02 1.48 2.33
C THR A 217 18.65 1.52 3.01
N MET A 218 17.92 2.62 2.87
CA MET A 218 16.52 2.72 3.33
C MET A 218 15.58 1.81 2.53
N GLU A 219 15.74 1.73 1.21
CA GLU A 219 15.01 0.80 0.35
C GLU A 219 15.26 -0.65 0.79
N ARG A 220 16.53 -1.03 1.02
CA ARG A 220 16.89 -2.35 1.55
C ARG A 220 16.31 -2.62 2.93
N ALA A 221 16.31 -1.64 3.83
CA ALA A 221 15.68 -1.78 5.15
C ALA A 221 14.18 -2.05 5.04
N LEU A 222 13.50 -1.32 4.15
CA LEU A 222 12.07 -1.52 3.88
C LEU A 222 11.79 -2.89 3.26
N ASP A 223 12.63 -3.35 2.32
CA ASP A 223 12.50 -4.66 1.68
C ASP A 223 12.70 -5.80 2.68
N HIS A 224 13.74 -5.74 3.52
CA HIS A 224 13.94 -6.70 4.60
C HIS A 224 12.74 -6.73 5.55
N PHE A 225 12.25 -5.56 5.96
CA PHE A 225 11.07 -5.47 6.81
C PHE A 225 9.83 -6.11 6.14
N ARG A 226 9.57 -5.79 4.87
CA ARG A 226 8.47 -6.37 4.08
C ARG A 226 8.60 -7.90 3.92
N GLY A 227 9.83 -8.41 3.89
CA GLY A 227 10.15 -9.83 3.86
C GLY A 227 10.17 -10.52 5.23
N MET A 228 9.71 -9.86 6.32
CA MET A 228 9.78 -10.37 7.69
C MET A 228 11.20 -10.65 8.21
N GLN A 229 12.21 -10.05 7.60
CA GLN A 229 13.63 -10.12 8.00
C GLN A 229 13.95 -8.96 8.94
N THR A 230 13.40 -9.01 10.15
CA THR A 230 13.42 -7.86 11.07
C THR A 230 14.81 -7.50 11.57
N ASP A 231 15.70 -8.48 11.75
CA ASP A 231 17.08 -8.24 12.20
C ASP A 231 17.89 -7.50 11.13
N GLU A 232 17.81 -7.95 9.88
CA GLU A 232 18.48 -7.33 8.74
C GLU A 232 17.92 -5.93 8.44
N ALA A 233 16.61 -5.74 8.63
CA ALA A 233 15.99 -4.42 8.55
C ALA A 233 16.58 -3.48 9.60
N ILE A 234 16.69 -3.92 10.86
CA ILE A 234 17.25 -3.10 11.96
C ILE A 234 18.73 -2.79 11.71
N GLU A 235 19.54 -3.75 11.25
CA GLU A 235 20.95 -3.51 10.92
C GLU A 235 21.13 -2.43 9.83
N ALA A 236 20.28 -2.47 8.79
CA ALA A 236 20.26 -1.43 7.77
C ALA A 236 19.85 -0.06 8.33
N LEU A 237 18.89 -0.03 9.25
CA LEU A 237 18.44 1.20 9.92
C LEU A 237 19.50 1.77 10.88
N ASP A 238 20.28 0.93 11.55
CA ASP A 238 21.40 1.35 12.40
C ASP A 238 22.49 2.04 11.57
N SER A 239 22.73 1.56 10.35
CA SER A 239 23.63 2.21 9.39
C SER A 239 23.13 3.60 8.96
N ILE A 240 21.80 3.78 8.85
CA ILE A 240 21.19 5.09 8.56
C ILE A 240 21.33 6.01 9.76
N GLU A 241 21.02 5.55 10.97
CA GLU A 241 21.10 6.35 12.19
C GLU A 241 22.53 6.84 12.49
N ALA A 242 23.55 6.02 12.18
CA ALA A 242 24.96 6.40 12.32
C ALA A 242 25.34 7.62 11.45
N ILE A 243 24.62 7.85 10.35
CA ILE A 243 24.80 8.98 9.44
C ILE A 243 23.81 10.10 9.76
N ASP A 244 22.59 9.76 10.19
CA ASP A 244 21.46 10.67 10.35
C ASP A 244 20.48 10.24 11.45
N SER A 245 20.64 10.81 12.64
CA SER A 245 19.76 10.59 13.79
C SER A 245 18.44 11.36 13.74
N TYR A 246 18.13 12.02 12.63
CA TYR A 246 16.91 12.81 12.40
C TYR A 246 16.05 12.26 11.25
N ASN A 247 16.14 10.96 10.94
CA ASN A 247 15.28 10.30 9.95
C ASN A 247 14.06 9.66 10.62
N ALA A 248 12.90 10.32 10.55
CA ALA A 248 11.66 9.83 11.15
C ALA A 248 11.13 8.54 10.47
N ASP A 249 11.30 8.38 9.16
CA ASP A 249 10.89 7.17 8.42
C ASP A 249 11.64 5.95 8.94
N ALA A 250 12.96 6.09 9.17
CA ALA A 250 13.81 5.02 9.71
C ALA A 250 13.36 4.56 11.10
N TYR A 251 13.06 5.50 12.01
CA TYR A 251 12.55 5.16 13.33
C TYR A 251 11.15 4.55 13.29
N ALA A 252 10.27 4.96 12.37
CA ALA A 252 8.95 4.38 12.23
C ALA A 252 9.00 2.93 11.70
N ILE A 253 9.85 2.65 10.72
CA ILE A 253 10.11 1.27 10.24
C ILE A 253 10.72 0.43 11.38
N ARG A 254 11.68 0.98 12.13
CA ARG A 254 12.27 0.32 13.29
C ARG A 254 11.22 -0.04 14.35
N ALA A 255 10.29 0.87 14.64
CA ALA A 255 9.22 0.62 15.59
C ALA A 255 8.37 -0.59 15.17
N SER A 256 8.01 -0.66 13.90
CA SER A 256 7.26 -1.80 13.37
C SER A 256 8.06 -3.10 13.43
N ALA A 257 9.33 -3.09 13.01
CA ALA A 257 10.21 -4.26 13.07
C ALA A 257 10.36 -4.79 14.52
N ARG A 258 10.59 -3.90 15.49
CA ARG A 258 10.67 -4.22 16.92
C ARG A 258 9.36 -4.77 17.47
N SER A 259 8.22 -4.26 17.02
CA SER A 259 6.91 -4.80 17.38
C SER A 259 6.78 -6.27 16.95
N TYR A 260 7.19 -6.60 15.72
CA TYR A 260 7.20 -7.97 15.21
C TYR A 260 8.19 -8.90 15.93
N GLN A 261 9.24 -8.35 16.55
CA GLN A 261 10.14 -9.10 17.44
C GLN A 261 9.55 -9.34 18.85
N GLY A 262 8.37 -8.77 19.15
CA GLY A 262 7.78 -8.77 20.48
C GLY A 262 8.43 -7.77 21.46
N GLU A 263 9.36 -6.94 20.98
CA GLU A 263 10.07 -5.94 21.79
C GLU A 263 9.24 -4.66 21.96
N THR A 264 8.09 -4.80 22.61
CA THR A 264 7.05 -3.77 22.67
C THR A 264 7.55 -2.42 23.20
N ASN A 265 8.37 -2.40 24.25
CA ASN A 265 8.90 -1.15 24.80
C ASN A 265 9.86 -0.45 23.83
N ALA A 266 10.75 -1.20 23.18
CA ALA A 266 11.67 -0.67 22.18
C ALA A 266 10.91 -0.14 20.95
N ALA A 267 9.82 -0.81 20.56
CA ALA A 267 8.92 -0.34 19.51
C ALA A 267 8.29 1.01 19.86
N VAL A 268 7.77 1.18 21.08
CA VAL A 268 7.20 2.45 21.55
C VAL A 268 8.26 3.56 21.58
N GLU A 269 9.46 3.27 22.07
CA GLU A 269 10.56 4.25 22.08
C GLU A 269 10.92 4.72 20.66
N ALA A 270 11.04 3.79 19.71
CA ALA A 270 11.31 4.11 18.31
C ALA A 270 10.16 4.93 17.68
N ALA A 271 8.90 4.56 17.93
CA ALA A 271 7.75 5.30 17.39
C ALA A 271 7.66 6.72 17.97
N ARG A 272 7.90 6.88 19.28
CA ARG A 272 8.00 8.19 19.92
C ARG A 272 9.15 9.01 19.36
N LYS A 273 10.30 8.39 19.08
CA LYS A 273 11.43 9.07 18.45
C LYS A 273 11.05 9.59 17.05
N ALA A 274 10.38 8.78 16.22
CA ALA A 274 9.87 9.22 14.92
C ALA A 274 8.94 10.44 15.03
N VAL A 275 7.97 10.40 15.96
CA VAL A 275 7.01 11.48 16.18
C VAL A 275 7.65 12.72 16.84
N SER A 276 8.69 12.54 17.67
CA SER A 276 9.44 13.67 18.22
C SER A 276 10.27 14.42 17.18
N ILE A 277 10.75 13.70 16.16
CA ILE A 277 11.40 14.31 15.01
C ILE A 277 10.29 15.01 14.22
N SER A 278 9.32 14.27 13.69
CA SER A 278 8.23 14.82 12.90
C SER A 278 6.88 14.54 13.56
N PRO A 279 6.29 15.51 14.30
CA PRO A 279 4.99 15.33 14.95
C PRO A 279 3.87 14.90 13.99
N CYS A 280 3.94 15.31 12.72
CA CYS A 280 2.99 14.87 11.70
C CYS A 280 3.47 13.67 10.85
N HIS A 281 4.31 12.81 11.41
CA HIS A 281 4.77 11.60 10.73
C HIS A 281 3.67 10.51 10.74
N GLY A 282 2.92 10.40 9.64
CA GLY A 282 1.75 9.52 9.54
C GLY A 282 2.01 8.07 9.98
N PHE A 283 3.10 7.44 9.52
CA PHE A 283 3.43 6.06 9.93
C PHE A 283 3.86 5.95 11.39
N GLY A 284 4.55 6.97 11.91
CA GLY A 284 5.00 6.99 13.31
C GLY A 284 3.81 7.12 14.27
N GLN A 285 2.85 7.97 13.90
CA GLN A 285 1.58 8.12 14.61
C GLN A 285 0.75 6.82 14.54
N TYR A 286 0.66 6.18 13.38
CA TYR A 286 0.01 4.87 13.26
C TYR A 286 0.65 3.82 14.18
N MET A 287 1.98 3.74 14.21
CA MET A 287 2.69 2.80 15.09
C MET A 287 2.39 3.07 16.57
N LEU A 288 2.30 4.33 17.00
CA LEU A 288 1.85 4.63 18.37
C LEU A 288 0.39 4.21 18.58
N GLY A 289 -0.50 4.43 17.60
CA GLY A 289 -1.87 3.93 17.67
C GLY A 289 -1.92 2.42 17.92
N ASP A 290 -1.24 1.66 17.08
CA ASP A 290 -1.16 0.19 17.17
C ASP A 290 -0.55 -0.29 18.50
N LEU A 291 0.55 0.32 18.94
CA LEU A 291 1.25 -0.04 20.19
C LEU A 291 0.49 0.38 21.45
N TYR A 292 -0.48 1.29 21.36
CA TYR A 292 -1.33 1.68 22.48
C TYR A 292 -2.66 0.91 22.50
N ASP A 293 -2.97 0.05 21.52
CA ASP A 293 -4.22 -0.71 21.52
C ASP A 293 -4.23 -1.73 22.68
N PRO A 294 -5.13 -1.58 23.67
CA PRO A 294 -5.19 -2.47 24.83
C PRO A 294 -5.71 -3.88 24.48
N SER A 295 -6.19 -4.11 23.26
CA SER A 295 -6.74 -5.39 22.82
C SER A 295 -5.65 -6.43 22.52
N TYR A 296 -4.44 -5.99 22.18
CA TYR A 296 -3.33 -6.90 21.81
C TYR A 296 -1.93 -6.41 22.23
N SER A 297 -1.73 -5.12 22.49
CA SER A 297 -0.42 -4.62 22.92
C SER A 297 -0.07 -5.08 24.34
N GLN A 298 1.20 -5.43 24.54
CA GLN A 298 1.76 -5.73 25.87
C GLN A 298 2.33 -4.49 26.56
N TYR A 299 2.17 -3.30 25.96
CA TYR A 299 2.68 -2.06 26.53
C TYR A 299 1.89 -1.71 27.79
N ALA A 300 2.59 -1.52 28.91
CA ALA A 300 1.94 -1.21 30.19
C ALA A 300 1.15 0.12 30.17
N GLY A 301 1.47 1.03 29.24
CA GLY A 301 0.77 2.28 29.04
C GLY A 301 -0.29 2.24 27.93
N ALA A 302 -0.66 1.05 27.43
CA ALA A 302 -1.71 0.91 26.41
C ALA A 302 -3.07 1.32 26.97
N ASP A 303 -3.79 2.14 26.21
CA ASP A 303 -5.12 2.60 26.53
C ASP A 303 -5.86 3.05 25.26
N ALA A 304 -7.19 2.90 25.26
CA ALA A 304 -8.01 3.14 24.09
C ALA A 304 -8.06 4.63 23.66
N ASP A 305 -7.89 5.58 24.58
CA ASP A 305 -7.96 7.01 24.26
C ASP A 305 -6.66 7.48 23.58
N SER A 306 -5.50 7.07 24.08
CA SER A 306 -4.20 7.32 23.45
C SER A 306 -4.08 6.62 22.10
N MET A 307 -4.55 5.37 22.00
CA MET A 307 -4.66 4.65 20.73
C MET A 307 -5.45 5.48 19.72
N LEU A 308 -6.68 5.88 20.06
CA LEU A 308 -7.55 6.65 19.15
C LEU A 308 -6.93 8.01 18.80
N PHE A 309 -6.33 8.71 19.76
CA PHE A 309 -5.64 9.98 19.51
C PHE A 309 -4.56 9.83 18.43
N HIS A 310 -3.70 8.83 18.56
CA HIS A 310 -2.61 8.60 17.62
C HIS A 310 -3.10 8.13 16.24
N LEU A 311 -4.15 7.30 16.19
CA LEU A 311 -4.77 6.90 14.92
C LEU A 311 -5.41 8.09 14.19
N LEU A 312 -6.17 8.94 14.90
CA LEU A 312 -6.75 10.17 14.34
C LEU A 312 -5.65 11.12 13.86
N LYS A 313 -4.57 11.29 14.65
CA LYS A 313 -3.45 12.14 14.24
C LYS A 313 -2.73 11.60 13.01
N SER A 314 -2.63 10.27 12.88
CA SER A 314 -2.04 9.61 11.70
C SER A 314 -2.78 10.02 10.43
N VAL A 315 -4.11 9.93 10.42
CA VAL A 315 -4.93 10.23 9.24
C VAL A 315 -5.16 11.72 9.00
N GLU A 316 -5.12 12.54 10.05
CA GLU A 316 -5.08 14.01 9.92
C GLU A 316 -3.82 14.45 9.17
N CYS A 317 -2.68 13.83 9.51
CA CYS A 317 -1.40 14.11 8.86
C CYS A 317 -1.36 13.55 7.44
N ASP A 318 -1.67 12.27 7.31
CA ASP A 318 -1.57 11.53 6.06
C ASP A 318 -2.79 10.63 5.89
N PRO A 319 -3.85 11.11 5.22
CA PRO A 319 -5.08 10.35 5.02
C PRO A 319 -4.88 9.11 4.14
N THR A 320 -3.72 8.98 3.47
CA THR A 320 -3.36 7.77 2.71
C THR A 320 -2.92 6.61 3.60
N ARG A 321 -2.81 6.83 4.93
CA ARG A 321 -2.51 5.80 5.94
C ARG A 321 -3.72 4.90 6.19
N GLY A 322 -3.97 4.03 5.22
CA GLY A 322 -5.04 3.04 5.23
C GLY A 322 -5.19 2.27 6.54
N ASN A 323 -4.08 1.77 7.07
CA ASN A 323 -4.10 0.93 8.28
C ASN A 323 -4.61 1.66 9.52
N ALA A 324 -4.41 2.97 9.62
CA ALA A 324 -4.93 3.76 10.74
C ALA A 324 -6.47 3.83 10.70
N TRP A 325 -7.05 3.92 9.49
CA TRP A 325 -8.51 3.90 9.33
C TRP A 325 -9.15 2.60 9.81
N MET A 326 -8.46 1.45 9.71
CA MET A 326 -8.94 0.16 10.24
C MET A 326 -9.17 0.24 11.75
N GLY A 327 -8.16 0.71 12.49
CA GLY A 327 -8.26 0.88 13.95
C GLY A 327 -9.33 1.91 14.35
N ILE A 328 -9.43 3.03 13.62
CA ILE A 328 -10.48 4.04 13.83
C ILE A 328 -11.87 3.41 13.65
N TRP A 329 -12.04 2.55 12.64
CA TRP A 329 -13.32 1.88 12.42
C TRP A 329 -13.67 0.95 13.58
N ILE A 330 -12.76 0.10 14.05
CA ILE A 330 -13.02 -0.78 15.20
C ILE A 330 -13.43 0.05 16.42
N GLU A 331 -12.68 1.12 16.71
CA GLU A 331 -12.96 1.98 17.85
C GLU A 331 -14.28 2.73 17.72
N SER A 332 -14.65 3.12 16.50
CA SER A 332 -15.95 3.75 16.22
C SER A 332 -17.13 2.83 16.57
N LEU A 333 -16.99 1.52 16.35
CA LEU A 333 -18.02 0.55 16.74
C LEU A 333 -18.14 0.46 18.26
N ARG A 334 -17.00 0.36 18.94
CA ARG A 334 -16.92 0.27 20.41
C ARG A 334 -17.53 1.50 21.09
N ARG A 335 -17.33 2.68 20.51
CA ARG A 335 -17.90 3.97 20.97
C ARG A 335 -19.31 4.25 20.46
N VAL A 336 -19.81 3.44 19.53
CA VAL A 336 -21.09 3.66 18.84
C VAL A 336 -21.12 5.04 18.14
N ASP A 337 -20.00 5.42 17.53
CA ASP A 337 -19.84 6.68 16.80
C ASP A 337 -20.04 6.45 15.30
N ASN A 338 -21.23 6.77 14.80
CA ASN A 338 -21.57 6.54 13.40
C ASN A 338 -20.86 7.50 12.43
N GLU A 339 -20.53 8.73 12.86
CA GLU A 339 -19.82 9.69 12.01
C GLU A 339 -18.37 9.22 11.80
N MET A 340 -17.70 8.87 12.91
CA MET A 340 -16.35 8.31 12.87
C MET A 340 -16.30 7.00 12.07
N ARG A 341 -17.33 6.14 12.23
CA ARG A 341 -17.45 4.89 11.47
C ARG A 341 -17.50 5.13 9.96
N MET A 342 -18.32 6.07 9.52
CA MET A 342 -18.46 6.40 8.09
C MET A 342 -17.22 7.09 7.52
N SER A 343 -16.59 7.96 8.31
CA SER A 343 -15.32 8.59 7.98
C SER A 343 -14.22 7.53 7.76
N ALA A 344 -14.10 6.56 8.67
CA ALA A 344 -13.12 5.49 8.58
C ALA A 344 -13.32 4.60 7.34
N LEU A 345 -14.56 4.22 7.01
CA LEU A 345 -14.84 3.42 5.82
C LEU A 345 -14.53 4.17 4.51
N THR A 346 -14.80 5.48 4.49
CA THR A 346 -14.46 6.34 3.36
C THR A 346 -12.94 6.45 3.23
N GLY A 347 -12.23 6.71 4.34
CA GLY A 347 -10.77 6.77 4.38
C GLY A 347 -10.08 5.47 3.97
N MET A 348 -10.59 4.30 4.37
CA MET A 348 -10.08 3.00 3.91
C MET A 348 -10.19 2.83 2.39
N ARG A 349 -11.27 3.32 1.78
CA ARG A 349 -11.48 3.28 0.33
C ARG A 349 -10.57 4.27 -0.40
N GLU A 350 -10.54 5.52 0.05
CA GLU A 350 -9.82 6.62 -0.62
C GLU A 350 -8.30 6.53 -0.46
N SER A 351 -7.82 5.95 0.64
CA SER A 351 -6.39 5.67 0.84
C SER A 351 -5.83 4.63 -0.15
N GLY A 352 -6.71 3.85 -0.78
CA GLY A 352 -6.32 2.72 -1.64
C GLY A 352 -5.91 1.48 -0.85
N LEU A 353 -6.19 1.41 0.46
CA LEU A 353 -5.98 0.20 1.26
C LEU A 353 -6.88 -0.93 0.77
N ILE A 354 -8.16 -0.62 0.53
CA ILE A 354 -9.11 -1.56 -0.05
C ILE A 354 -9.02 -1.46 -1.56
N THR A 355 -8.37 -2.44 -2.19
CA THR A 355 -8.03 -2.38 -3.62
C THR A 355 -9.29 -2.55 -4.51
N PRO A 356 -9.25 -2.08 -5.77
CA PRO A 356 -10.33 -2.34 -6.72
C PRO A 356 -10.66 -3.83 -6.86
N ALA A 357 -9.64 -4.69 -6.87
CA ALA A 357 -9.81 -6.15 -6.88
C ALA A 357 -10.54 -6.65 -5.63
N ALA A 358 -10.19 -6.16 -4.43
CA ALA A 358 -10.87 -6.53 -3.20
C ALA A 358 -12.36 -6.10 -3.20
N LEU A 359 -12.66 -4.89 -3.67
CA LEU A 359 -14.04 -4.42 -3.83
C LEU A 359 -14.83 -5.26 -4.87
N ALA A 360 -14.18 -5.67 -5.96
CA ALA A 360 -14.80 -6.55 -6.97
C ALA A 360 -15.13 -7.94 -6.40
N VAL A 361 -14.19 -8.53 -5.64
CA VAL A 361 -14.41 -9.79 -4.92
C VAL A 361 -15.55 -9.63 -3.92
N ALA A 362 -15.58 -8.54 -3.14
CA ALA A 362 -16.64 -8.27 -2.18
C ALA A 362 -18.03 -8.23 -2.83
N ARG A 363 -18.17 -7.49 -3.93
CA ARG A 363 -19.42 -7.44 -4.71
C ARG A 363 -19.85 -8.80 -5.23
N TRP A 364 -18.91 -9.58 -5.74
CA TRP A 364 -19.15 -10.92 -6.27
C TRP A 364 -19.66 -11.87 -5.19
N TYR A 365 -19.01 -11.88 -4.03
CA TYR A 365 -19.43 -12.68 -2.87
C TYR A 365 -20.82 -12.27 -2.37
N LEU A 366 -21.04 -10.98 -2.11
CA LEU A 366 -22.29 -10.47 -1.55
C LEU A 366 -23.49 -10.65 -2.49
N ARG A 367 -23.30 -10.74 -3.82
CA ARG A 367 -24.38 -10.89 -4.80
C ARG A 367 -25.34 -12.02 -4.45
N ASP A 368 -24.79 -13.16 -4.05
CA ASP A 368 -25.52 -14.43 -3.93
C ASP A 368 -25.70 -14.88 -2.47
N VAL A 369 -25.37 -14.02 -1.50
CA VAL A 369 -25.67 -14.25 -0.08
C VAL A 369 -27.20 -14.23 0.13
N PRO A 370 -27.80 -15.15 0.91
CA PRO A 370 -29.23 -15.12 1.19
C PRO A 370 -29.71 -13.75 1.71
N ARG A 371 -30.93 -13.36 1.35
CA ARG A 371 -31.49 -12.08 1.83
C ARG A 371 -31.52 -12.05 3.35
N ASN A 372 -31.20 -10.89 3.91
CA ASN A 372 -31.18 -10.64 5.36
C ASN A 372 -30.24 -11.58 6.16
N ALA A 373 -29.25 -12.22 5.53
CA ALA A 373 -28.36 -13.14 6.23
C ALA A 373 -27.40 -12.44 7.21
N VAL A 374 -26.87 -13.20 8.16
CA VAL A 374 -25.67 -12.91 8.94
C VAL A 374 -24.52 -13.69 8.31
N MET A 375 -23.54 -12.99 7.75
CA MET A 375 -22.37 -13.56 7.11
C MET A 375 -21.14 -13.42 8.00
N ILE A 376 -20.61 -14.55 8.44
CA ILE A 376 -19.41 -14.62 9.29
C ILE A 376 -18.16 -14.64 8.41
N THR A 377 -17.21 -13.77 8.75
CA THR A 377 -15.90 -13.61 8.08
C THR A 377 -14.76 -14.04 8.99
N ALA A 378 -13.67 -14.51 8.39
CA ALA A 378 -12.48 -15.07 9.04
C ALA A 378 -11.61 -14.02 9.73
N GLY A 379 -11.61 -12.80 9.22
CA GLY A 379 -10.87 -11.73 9.85
C GLY A 379 -11.00 -10.40 9.13
N GLU A 380 -9.93 -9.63 9.18
CA GLU A 380 -9.93 -8.26 8.69
C GLU A 380 -10.07 -8.18 7.15
N PHE A 381 -9.34 -9.03 6.44
CA PHE A 381 -9.20 -8.99 4.99
C PHE A 381 -10.43 -9.31 4.19
N ASP A 382 -11.27 -10.18 4.73
CA ASP A 382 -12.55 -10.49 4.14
C ASP A 382 -13.62 -9.53 4.68
N THR A 383 -13.55 -9.08 5.94
CA THR A 383 -14.55 -8.15 6.49
C THR A 383 -14.55 -6.77 5.83
N TYR A 384 -13.40 -6.07 5.78
CA TYR A 384 -13.35 -4.66 5.38
C TYR A 384 -13.87 -4.39 3.95
N PRO A 385 -13.51 -5.18 2.91
CA PRO A 385 -14.03 -4.96 1.58
C PRO A 385 -15.56 -5.07 1.49
N PHE A 386 -16.18 -5.98 2.24
CA PHE A 386 -17.65 -6.11 2.27
C PHE A 386 -18.32 -4.88 2.84
N ILE A 387 -17.91 -4.44 4.04
CA ILE A 387 -18.54 -3.31 4.71
C ILE A 387 -18.30 -1.99 3.97
N VAL A 388 -17.14 -1.83 3.32
CA VAL A 388 -16.87 -0.66 2.48
C VAL A 388 -17.83 -0.60 1.29
N VAL A 389 -18.04 -1.72 0.60
CA VAL A 389 -19.00 -1.80 -0.51
C VAL A 389 -20.44 -1.58 -0.03
N GLN A 390 -20.84 -2.16 1.11
CA GLN A 390 -22.17 -1.96 1.68
C GLN A 390 -22.45 -0.48 1.98
N GLU A 391 -21.50 0.20 2.62
CA GLU A 391 -21.71 1.54 3.13
C GLU A 391 -21.48 2.61 2.07
N THR A 392 -20.42 2.49 1.27
CA THR A 392 -20.10 3.52 0.26
C THR A 392 -20.89 3.38 -1.04
N GLU A 393 -21.49 2.22 -1.32
CA GLU A 393 -22.23 1.97 -2.57
C GLU A 393 -23.70 1.57 -2.36
N GLY A 394 -24.13 1.35 -1.11
CA GLY A 394 -25.49 0.87 -0.83
C GLY A 394 -25.74 -0.58 -1.23
N TYR A 395 -24.69 -1.35 -1.50
CA TYR A 395 -24.80 -2.68 -2.07
C TYR A 395 -25.05 -3.74 -0.99
N ARG A 396 -26.17 -4.47 -1.04
CA ARG A 396 -26.49 -5.56 -0.09
C ARG A 396 -26.41 -5.18 1.40
N ARG A 397 -26.85 -3.97 1.76
CA ARG A 397 -26.96 -3.52 3.17
C ARG A 397 -27.91 -4.38 4.03
N ASP A 398 -28.69 -5.28 3.42
CA ASP A 398 -29.52 -6.25 4.13
C ASP A 398 -28.72 -7.36 4.84
N VAL A 399 -27.48 -7.61 4.40
CA VAL A 399 -26.60 -8.63 4.98
C VAL A 399 -25.84 -8.04 6.17
N ALA A 400 -25.90 -8.67 7.34
CA ALA A 400 -25.01 -8.32 8.45
C ALA A 400 -23.68 -9.05 8.27
N VAL A 401 -22.60 -8.33 7.99
CA VAL A 401 -21.26 -8.90 7.85
C VAL A 401 -20.54 -8.80 9.19
N VAL A 402 -20.15 -9.93 9.77
CA VAL A 402 -19.59 -9.99 11.12
C VAL A 402 -18.26 -10.74 11.15
N SER A 403 -17.24 -10.12 11.77
CA SER A 403 -15.90 -10.69 11.92
C SER A 403 -15.82 -11.64 13.10
N SER A 404 -15.39 -12.89 12.88
CA SER A 404 -15.23 -13.87 13.97
C SER A 404 -14.18 -13.45 15.00
N PRO A 405 -12.99 -12.92 14.64
CA PRO A 405 -12.08 -12.38 15.63
C PRO A 405 -12.71 -11.29 16.51
N LEU A 406 -13.55 -10.41 15.94
CA LEU A 406 -14.24 -9.39 16.73
C LEU A 406 -15.31 -9.98 17.66
N MET A 407 -16.00 -11.06 17.26
CA MET A 407 -16.97 -11.79 18.09
C MET A 407 -16.40 -12.34 19.39
N ARG A 408 -15.07 -12.39 19.53
CA ARG A 408 -14.43 -12.75 20.81
C ARG A 408 -14.56 -11.67 21.89
N ASN A 409 -14.99 -10.47 21.50
CA ASN A 409 -15.14 -9.34 22.41
C ASN A 409 -16.60 -9.14 22.83
N ALA A 410 -16.85 -9.07 24.13
CA ALA A 410 -18.18 -8.84 24.70
C ALA A 410 -18.87 -7.58 24.14
N TRP A 411 -18.12 -6.48 23.96
CA TRP A 411 -18.66 -5.24 23.39
C TRP A 411 -19.16 -5.42 21.95
N TYR A 412 -18.51 -6.27 21.16
CA TYR A 412 -18.89 -6.49 19.76
C TYR A 412 -20.12 -7.40 19.65
N LEU A 413 -20.25 -8.40 20.53
CA LEU A 413 -21.49 -9.19 20.63
C LEU A 413 -22.69 -8.30 20.96
N ARG A 414 -22.54 -7.36 21.90
CA ARG A 414 -23.58 -6.36 22.19
C ARG A 414 -23.82 -5.45 21.00
N TYR A 415 -22.78 -4.99 20.32
CA TYR A 415 -22.91 -4.17 19.11
C TYR A 415 -23.72 -4.89 18.01
N MET A 416 -23.44 -6.16 17.76
CA MET A 416 -24.17 -7.01 16.82
C MET A 416 -25.66 -7.11 17.18
N ARG A 417 -25.96 -7.33 18.46
CA ARG A 417 -27.34 -7.40 18.97
C ARG A 417 -28.07 -6.07 18.80
N ASP A 418 -27.46 -4.99 19.29
CA ASP A 418 -28.15 -3.73 19.55
C ASP A 418 -28.18 -2.83 18.30
N PHE A 419 -27.20 -2.94 17.40
CA PHE A 419 -27.06 -2.06 16.22
C PHE A 419 -27.11 -2.78 14.88
N MET A 420 -26.82 -4.09 14.83
CA MET A 420 -26.85 -4.86 13.56
C MET A 420 -28.08 -5.77 13.41
N ASP A 421 -28.98 -5.77 14.41
CA ASP A 421 -30.14 -6.67 14.50
C ASP A 421 -29.76 -8.15 14.28
N VAL A 422 -28.74 -8.59 15.00
CA VAL A 422 -28.27 -9.98 15.00
C VAL A 422 -28.69 -10.65 16.31
N ASP A 423 -29.35 -11.80 16.21
CA ASP A 423 -29.73 -12.59 17.39
C ASP A 423 -28.47 -13.10 18.09
N ILE A 424 -28.21 -12.66 19.33
CA ILE A 424 -27.12 -13.18 20.16
C ILE A 424 -27.72 -14.14 21.19
N PRO A 425 -27.30 -15.42 21.23
CA PRO A 425 -27.93 -16.47 22.03
C PRO A 425 -27.48 -16.43 23.51
N PHE A 426 -27.20 -15.24 24.04
CA PHE A 426 -26.70 -15.01 25.39
C PHE A 426 -27.27 -13.71 25.98
N THR A 427 -27.55 -13.74 27.27
CA THR A 427 -27.84 -12.57 28.10
C THR A 427 -26.56 -11.75 28.36
N ASP A 428 -26.71 -10.52 28.88
CA ASP A 428 -25.52 -9.70 29.20
C ASP A 428 -24.60 -10.34 30.25
N ALA A 429 -25.17 -11.04 31.24
CA ALA A 429 -24.40 -11.76 32.26
C ALA A 429 -23.63 -12.94 31.65
N GLU A 430 -24.27 -13.72 30.77
CA GLU A 430 -23.59 -14.82 30.06
C GLU A 430 -22.49 -14.28 29.15
N ILE A 431 -22.72 -13.15 28.46
CA ILE A 431 -21.69 -12.50 27.63
C ILE A 431 -20.46 -12.11 28.46
N ASP A 432 -20.65 -11.61 29.69
CA ASP A 432 -19.54 -11.25 30.59
C ASP A 432 -18.75 -12.48 31.10
N GLU A 433 -19.39 -13.65 31.14
CA GLU A 433 -18.79 -14.91 31.56
C GLU A 433 -18.09 -15.66 30.41
N LEU A 434 -18.34 -15.29 29.14
CA LEU A 434 -17.71 -15.92 27.99
C LEU A 434 -16.19 -15.69 28.00
N GLN A 435 -15.44 -16.78 28.13
CA GLN A 435 -13.98 -16.77 28.13
C GLN A 435 -13.42 -17.93 27.31
N THR A 436 -12.23 -17.72 26.75
CA THR A 436 -11.48 -18.80 26.10
C THR A 436 -11.09 -19.84 27.16
N HIS A 437 -11.42 -21.10 26.92
CA HIS A 437 -11.07 -22.22 27.80
C HIS A 437 -10.44 -23.36 26.99
N LEU A 438 -9.87 -24.36 27.67
CA LEU A 438 -9.39 -25.58 27.02
C LEU A 438 -10.47 -26.66 27.08
N ASP A 439 -10.69 -27.36 25.99
CA ASP A 439 -11.55 -28.55 25.96
C ASP A 439 -10.84 -29.79 26.56
N ASP A 440 -11.56 -30.92 26.63
CA ASP A 440 -11.05 -32.20 27.14
C ASP A 440 -9.82 -32.74 26.37
N GLN A 441 -9.57 -32.22 25.17
CA GLN A 441 -8.43 -32.57 24.32
C GLN A 441 -7.30 -31.53 24.41
N ASN A 442 -7.38 -30.63 25.39
CA ASN A 442 -6.42 -29.56 25.63
C ASN A 442 -6.32 -28.57 24.45
N ARG A 443 -7.41 -28.38 23.70
CA ARG A 443 -7.51 -27.42 22.59
C ARG A 443 -8.23 -26.16 23.04
N ALA A 444 -7.77 -25.00 22.59
CA ALA A 444 -8.41 -23.73 22.92
C ALA A 444 -9.78 -23.57 22.24
N VAL A 445 -10.82 -23.33 23.03
CA VAL A 445 -12.17 -23.00 22.60
C VAL A 445 -12.41 -21.50 22.80
N TYR A 446 -12.20 -20.75 21.72
CA TYR A 446 -12.41 -19.31 21.71
C TYR A 446 -13.90 -18.93 21.82
N VAL A 447 -14.17 -17.72 22.29
CA VAL A 447 -15.53 -17.19 22.51
C VAL A 447 -16.38 -17.21 21.24
N ASP A 448 -15.81 -16.83 20.09
CA ASP A 448 -16.49 -16.88 18.79
C ASP A 448 -16.99 -18.30 18.46
N ARG A 449 -16.23 -19.34 18.81
CA ARG A 449 -16.64 -20.75 18.64
C ARG A 449 -17.81 -21.14 19.54
N GLN A 450 -17.85 -20.63 20.77
CA GLN A 450 -18.96 -20.85 21.69
C GLN A 450 -20.25 -20.22 21.14
N VAL A 451 -20.16 -19.01 20.57
CA VAL A 451 -21.29 -18.34 19.92
C VAL A 451 -21.78 -19.10 18.68
N ILE A 452 -20.85 -19.55 17.83
CA ILE A 452 -21.18 -20.35 16.63
C ILE A 452 -21.87 -21.67 17.03
N ALA A 453 -21.42 -22.33 18.10
CA ALA A 453 -22.03 -23.56 18.60
C ALA A 453 -23.47 -23.30 19.05
N ALA A 454 -23.70 -22.25 19.85
CA ALA A 454 -25.04 -21.87 20.30
C ALA A 454 -25.98 -21.53 19.14
N TRP A 455 -25.50 -20.81 18.12
CA TRP A 455 -26.25 -20.57 16.89
C TRP A 455 -26.58 -21.86 16.14
N THR A 456 -25.65 -22.80 16.07
CA THR A 456 -25.88 -24.09 15.40
C THR A 456 -27.05 -24.84 16.05
N ASP A 457 -27.16 -24.80 17.38
CA ASP A 457 -28.29 -25.40 18.09
C ASP A 457 -29.60 -24.64 17.87
N GLN A 458 -29.59 -23.31 17.88
CA GLN A 458 -30.77 -22.51 17.55
C GLN A 458 -31.25 -22.71 16.11
N ILE A 459 -30.33 -22.87 15.15
CA ILE A 459 -30.65 -23.19 13.76
C ILE A 459 -31.39 -24.52 13.66
N ARG A 460 -30.91 -25.56 14.36
CA ARG A 460 -31.58 -26.87 14.43
C ARG A 460 -33.00 -26.76 15.00
N GLN A 461 -33.20 -25.86 15.96
CA GLN A 461 -34.49 -25.57 16.59
C GLN A 461 -35.37 -24.61 15.78
N ARG A 462 -34.88 -24.08 14.65
CA ARG A 462 -35.54 -23.03 13.84
C ARG A 462 -35.83 -21.75 14.64
N ALA A 463 -34.94 -21.42 15.57
CA ALA A 463 -35.07 -20.29 16.50
C ALA A 463 -34.29 -19.03 16.07
N VAL A 464 -33.57 -19.07 14.95
CA VAL A 464 -32.87 -17.89 14.40
C VAL A 464 -33.77 -17.11 13.43
N ARG A 465 -33.80 -15.78 13.53
CA ARG A 465 -34.61 -14.94 12.61
C ARG A 465 -33.95 -14.75 11.25
N ARG A 466 -32.61 -14.78 11.21
CA ARG A 466 -31.79 -14.50 10.03
C ARG A 466 -31.00 -15.75 9.63
N PRO A 467 -30.87 -16.06 8.33
CA PRO A 467 -29.96 -17.12 7.89
C PRO A 467 -28.53 -16.81 8.33
N ILE A 468 -27.86 -17.75 8.97
CA ILE A 468 -26.45 -17.60 9.37
C ILE A 468 -25.59 -18.41 8.42
N ILE A 469 -24.58 -17.77 7.83
CA ILE A 469 -23.65 -18.38 6.87
C ILE A 469 -22.20 -18.03 7.24
N PHE A 470 -21.26 -18.85 6.79
CA PHE A 470 -19.84 -18.48 6.75
C PHE A 470 -19.46 -18.08 5.35
N SER A 471 -18.65 -17.04 5.18
CA SER A 471 -17.97 -16.75 3.92
C SER A 471 -16.94 -17.85 3.59
N THR A 472 -16.71 -18.15 2.31
CA THR A 472 -15.70 -19.15 1.93
C THR A 472 -14.26 -18.70 2.10
N SER A 473 -13.97 -17.42 2.36
CA SER A 473 -12.64 -17.02 2.85
C SER A 473 -12.23 -17.82 4.08
N TRP A 474 -13.19 -18.18 4.94
CA TRP A 474 -13.01 -19.10 6.06
C TRP A 474 -12.51 -20.49 5.64
N GLN A 475 -12.97 -20.97 4.49
CA GLN A 475 -12.68 -22.32 3.99
C GLN A 475 -11.42 -22.37 3.12
N LEU A 476 -10.87 -21.21 2.76
CA LEU A 476 -9.61 -21.08 2.04
C LEU A 476 -8.40 -21.14 2.98
N ASP A 477 -8.62 -20.95 4.28
CA ASP A 477 -7.63 -21.15 5.31
C ASP A 477 -7.53 -22.66 5.62
N GLU A 478 -6.45 -23.30 5.17
CA GLU A 478 -6.23 -24.74 5.37
C GLU A 478 -5.97 -25.09 6.84
N ASP A 479 -5.57 -24.11 7.65
CA ASP A 479 -5.33 -24.25 9.09
C ASP A 479 -6.62 -24.01 9.91
N ALA A 480 -7.68 -23.48 9.29
CA ALA A 480 -8.95 -23.30 9.96
C ALA A 480 -9.63 -24.67 10.18
N PRO A 481 -9.92 -25.07 11.44
CA PRO A 481 -10.56 -26.34 11.70
C PRO A 481 -11.94 -26.39 11.05
N PRO A 482 -12.35 -27.55 10.50
CA PRO A 482 -13.66 -27.70 9.88
C PRO A 482 -14.76 -27.35 10.88
N LEU A 483 -15.75 -26.59 10.41
CA LEU A 483 -16.90 -26.19 11.20
C LEU A 483 -17.82 -27.40 11.40
N GLU A 484 -17.74 -28.02 12.57
CA GLU A 484 -18.57 -29.18 12.91
C GLU A 484 -20.06 -28.85 12.79
N GLY A 485 -20.80 -29.64 12.01
CA GLY A 485 -22.23 -29.39 11.71
C GLY A 485 -22.51 -28.44 10.55
N TRP A 486 -21.49 -27.90 9.87
CA TRP A 486 -21.62 -27.04 8.70
C TRP A 486 -21.15 -27.76 7.43
N GLY A 487 -21.94 -27.67 6.36
CA GLY A 487 -21.64 -28.30 5.08
C GLY A 487 -20.57 -27.52 4.30
N ARG A 488 -19.54 -28.21 3.81
CA ARG A 488 -18.34 -27.61 3.24
C ARG A 488 -18.56 -26.86 1.92
N ASP A 489 -19.52 -27.22 1.06
CA ASP A 489 -19.45 -26.79 -0.34
C ASP A 489 -20.72 -26.20 -1.00
N ALA A 490 -21.36 -25.19 -0.39
CA ALA A 490 -22.41 -24.40 -1.08
C ALA A 490 -21.87 -23.24 -1.95
N GLY A 491 -20.59 -23.27 -2.35
CA GLY A 491 -19.97 -22.33 -3.27
C GLY A 491 -19.09 -21.24 -2.65
N THR A 492 -19.66 -20.08 -2.31
CA THR A 492 -18.99 -18.87 -1.72
C THR A 492 -19.34 -18.69 -0.25
N HIS A 493 -20.09 -19.63 0.31
CA HIS A 493 -20.50 -19.64 1.70
C HIS A 493 -20.86 -21.05 2.18
N ALA A 494 -20.65 -21.32 3.46
CA ALA A 494 -21.05 -22.56 4.13
C ALA A 494 -22.46 -22.44 4.73
N LEU A 495 -23.21 -23.55 4.71
CA LEU A 495 -24.55 -23.63 5.30
C LEU A 495 -24.58 -24.60 6.50
N PRO A 496 -25.39 -24.32 7.54
CA PRO A 496 -25.53 -25.16 8.73
C PRO A 496 -26.41 -26.38 8.44
N SER A 497 -25.94 -27.28 7.57
CA SER A 497 -26.72 -28.42 7.07
C SER A 497 -26.25 -29.78 7.60
N GLY A 498 -25.09 -29.85 8.26
CA GLY A 498 -24.46 -31.10 8.71
C GLY A 498 -24.11 -32.09 7.59
N ARG A 499 -24.26 -31.71 6.32
CA ARG A 499 -24.00 -32.55 5.14
C ARG A 499 -23.19 -31.75 4.13
N ASN A 500 -22.21 -32.40 3.51
CA ASN A 500 -21.53 -31.83 2.35
C ASN A 500 -22.43 -32.02 1.12
N PHE A 501 -22.75 -30.94 0.43
CA PHE A 501 -23.42 -30.97 -0.87
C PHE A 501 -22.93 -29.80 -1.70
N VAL A 502 -22.88 -29.99 -3.03
CA VAL A 502 -22.50 -28.95 -3.99
C VAL A 502 -23.69 -28.59 -4.88
N ASP A 503 -24.16 -27.33 -4.80
CA ASP A 503 -25.18 -26.81 -5.73
C ASP A 503 -24.51 -26.32 -7.02
N THR A 504 -24.31 -27.22 -7.97
CA THR A 504 -23.68 -26.93 -9.28
C THR A 504 -24.43 -25.85 -10.07
N ALA A 505 -25.75 -25.70 -9.88
CA ALA A 505 -26.51 -24.64 -10.53
C ALA A 505 -26.20 -23.26 -9.90
N ALA A 506 -26.07 -23.19 -8.58
CA ALA A 506 -25.59 -21.98 -7.90
C ALA A 506 -24.15 -21.63 -8.28
N LEU A 507 -23.25 -22.61 -8.34
CA LEU A 507 -21.87 -22.37 -8.79
C LEU A 507 -21.84 -21.80 -10.22
N ARG A 508 -22.60 -22.40 -11.14
CA ARG A 508 -22.70 -21.90 -12.52
C ARG A 508 -23.22 -20.47 -12.56
N ARG A 509 -24.30 -20.15 -11.83
CA ARG A 509 -24.82 -18.77 -11.72
C ARG A 509 -23.76 -17.79 -11.20
N ARG A 510 -22.90 -18.24 -10.30
CA ARG A 510 -21.87 -17.40 -9.69
C ARG A 510 -20.75 -17.00 -10.65
N LEU A 511 -20.46 -17.85 -11.63
CA LEU A 511 -19.46 -17.58 -12.66
C LEU A 511 -20.01 -16.81 -13.85
N MET A 512 -21.34 -16.65 -13.96
CA MET A 512 -21.96 -15.84 -15.01
C MET A 512 -21.60 -14.36 -14.84
N ASP A 513 -21.33 -13.72 -15.98
CA ASP A 513 -21.00 -12.29 -16.12
C ASP A 513 -19.78 -11.82 -15.30
N VAL A 514 -18.94 -12.76 -14.88
CA VAL A 514 -17.66 -12.45 -14.20
C VAL A 514 -16.62 -12.10 -15.27
N ASP A 515 -16.20 -10.85 -15.27
CA ASP A 515 -15.15 -10.31 -16.12
C ASP A 515 -13.84 -10.22 -15.34
N GLY A 516 -12.84 -11.04 -15.71
CA GLY A 516 -11.55 -11.10 -15.03
C GLY A 516 -10.83 -9.75 -14.98
N VAL A 517 -11.05 -8.84 -15.94
CA VAL A 517 -10.42 -7.50 -15.94
C VAL A 517 -10.76 -6.73 -14.66
N ARG A 518 -11.95 -6.93 -14.08
CA ARG A 518 -12.39 -6.27 -12.84
C ARG A 518 -11.67 -6.77 -11.59
N PHE A 519 -11.00 -7.92 -11.67
CA PHE A 519 -10.29 -8.58 -10.58
C PHE A 519 -8.77 -8.44 -10.70
N ARG A 520 -8.29 -7.62 -11.65
CA ARG A 520 -6.87 -7.33 -11.83
C ARG A 520 -6.29 -6.54 -10.66
N GLY A 521 -5.01 -6.80 -10.41
CA GLY A 521 -4.24 -6.12 -9.39
C GLY A 521 -4.25 -6.89 -8.07
N PRO A 522 -3.47 -6.43 -7.10
CA PRO A 522 -3.29 -7.17 -5.87
C PRO A 522 -4.56 -7.11 -5.02
N PHE A 523 -4.88 -8.22 -4.34
CA PHE A 523 -5.99 -8.24 -3.39
C PHE A 523 -5.66 -7.44 -2.12
N ILE A 524 -4.41 -7.51 -1.68
CA ILE A 524 -3.87 -6.69 -0.59
C ILE A 524 -3.12 -5.50 -1.19
N SER A 525 -3.39 -4.30 -0.71
CA SER A 525 -2.75 -3.10 -1.23
C SER A 525 -1.24 -3.11 -0.95
N GLU A 526 -0.44 -2.64 -1.90
CA GLU A 526 0.99 -2.40 -1.66
C GLU A 526 1.23 -1.31 -0.59
N ARG A 527 0.20 -0.50 -0.32
CA ARG A 527 0.18 0.51 0.75
C ARG A 527 -0.14 -0.06 2.13
N ASP A 528 -0.46 -1.34 2.22
CA ASP A 528 -0.60 -2.00 3.52
C ASP A 528 0.79 -2.14 4.15
N TYR A 529 0.97 -1.56 5.35
CA TYR A 529 2.25 -1.59 6.05
C TYR A 529 2.50 -2.88 6.82
N SER A 530 1.54 -3.82 6.88
CA SER A 530 1.80 -5.11 7.52
C SER A 530 2.48 -6.09 6.56
N PRO A 531 3.72 -6.52 6.86
CA PRO A 531 4.43 -7.53 6.07
C PRO A 531 3.67 -8.86 6.02
N LEU A 532 3.15 -9.34 7.15
CA LEU A 532 2.33 -10.56 7.21
C LEU A 532 1.13 -10.47 6.27
N ARG A 533 0.49 -9.29 6.22
CA ARG A 533 -0.69 -9.12 5.40
C ARG A 533 -0.39 -9.16 3.91
N ARG A 534 0.72 -8.55 3.50
CA ARG A 534 1.18 -8.58 2.10
C ARG A 534 1.57 -9.97 1.61
N MET A 535 1.90 -10.88 2.52
CA MET A 535 2.20 -12.29 2.19
C MET A 535 0.93 -13.14 1.97
N ALA A 536 -0.25 -12.68 2.41
CA ALA A 536 -1.50 -13.43 2.30
C ALA A 536 -2.15 -13.26 0.91
N VAL A 537 -2.10 -14.30 0.06
CA VAL A 537 -2.60 -14.27 -1.33
C VAL A 537 -3.85 -15.13 -1.49
N HIS A 538 -5.02 -14.65 -1.02
CA HIS A 538 -6.21 -15.53 -0.98
C HIS A 538 -7.48 -14.99 -1.65
N GLY A 539 -7.67 -13.66 -1.79
CA GLY A 539 -8.98 -13.13 -2.14
C GLY A 539 -9.48 -13.42 -3.56
N ALA A 540 -8.67 -13.12 -4.59
CA ALA A 540 -9.07 -13.35 -5.99
C ALA A 540 -9.10 -14.84 -6.37
N ASN A 541 -8.39 -15.69 -5.61
CA ASN A 541 -8.34 -17.14 -5.81
C ASN A 541 -9.66 -17.85 -5.46
N ALA A 542 -10.61 -17.18 -4.82
CA ALA A 542 -11.92 -17.75 -4.53
C ALA A 542 -12.73 -18.09 -5.80
N ILE A 543 -12.71 -17.21 -6.80
CA ILE A 543 -13.44 -17.40 -8.06
C ILE A 543 -12.94 -18.62 -8.85
N PRO A 544 -11.63 -18.77 -9.13
CA PRO A 544 -11.14 -19.93 -9.85
C PRO A 544 -11.32 -21.23 -9.06
N ARG A 545 -11.27 -21.20 -7.72
CA ARG A 545 -11.64 -22.36 -6.88
C ARG A 545 -13.11 -22.76 -7.03
N VAL A 546 -14.04 -21.81 -7.10
CA VAL A 546 -15.46 -22.10 -7.41
C VAL A 546 -15.62 -22.76 -8.78
N ALA A 547 -14.84 -22.32 -9.78
CA ALA A 547 -14.84 -22.95 -11.10
C ALA A 547 -14.26 -24.36 -11.10
N MET A 548 -13.17 -24.60 -10.35
CA MET A 548 -12.63 -25.95 -10.17
C MET A 548 -13.64 -26.88 -9.50
N LEU A 549 -14.31 -26.43 -8.43
CA LEU A 549 -15.33 -27.22 -7.76
C LEU A 549 -16.47 -27.59 -8.72
N LEU A 550 -17.00 -26.62 -9.48
CA LEU A 550 -18.03 -26.87 -10.49
C LEU A 550 -17.57 -27.89 -11.54
N ARG A 551 -16.33 -27.75 -12.03
CA ARG A 551 -15.74 -28.68 -13.01
C ARG A 551 -15.68 -30.10 -12.44
N ASN A 552 -15.18 -30.26 -11.22
CA ASN A 552 -14.99 -31.57 -10.61
C ASN A 552 -16.33 -32.29 -10.36
N GLU A 553 -17.36 -31.55 -9.98
CA GLU A 553 -18.72 -32.09 -9.87
C GLU A 553 -19.31 -32.48 -11.25
N GLN A 554 -19.06 -31.68 -12.30
CA GLN A 554 -19.48 -32.01 -13.66
C GLN A 554 -18.82 -33.31 -14.16
N LEU A 555 -17.52 -33.49 -13.91
CA LEU A 555 -16.80 -34.74 -14.22
C LEU A 555 -17.37 -35.92 -13.43
N SER A 556 -17.62 -35.75 -12.14
CA SER A 556 -18.19 -36.79 -11.27
C SER A 556 -19.60 -37.20 -11.69
N ALA A 557 -20.36 -36.27 -12.30
CA ALA A 557 -21.66 -36.52 -12.90
C ALA A 557 -21.60 -37.10 -14.34
N GLY A 558 -20.40 -37.23 -14.93
CA GLY A 558 -20.21 -37.71 -16.30
C GLY A 558 -20.45 -36.66 -17.40
N ASP A 559 -20.63 -35.38 -17.04
CA ASP A 559 -20.83 -34.28 -17.99
C ASP A 559 -19.48 -33.66 -18.41
N VAL A 560 -18.75 -34.39 -19.25
CA VAL A 560 -17.40 -34.03 -19.71
C VAL A 560 -17.40 -32.73 -20.51
N ASP A 561 -18.43 -32.47 -21.30
CA ASP A 561 -18.51 -31.25 -22.11
C ASP A 561 -18.73 -30.01 -21.24
N ALA A 562 -19.57 -30.09 -20.21
CA ALA A 562 -19.69 -29.00 -19.24
C ALA A 562 -18.38 -28.77 -18.48
N ALA A 563 -17.71 -29.83 -18.04
CA ALA A 563 -16.40 -29.73 -17.38
C ALA A 563 -15.36 -29.04 -18.28
N ARG A 564 -15.31 -29.41 -19.57
CA ARG A 564 -14.44 -28.78 -20.58
C ARG A 564 -14.77 -27.29 -20.79
N ASN A 565 -16.05 -26.93 -20.78
CA ASN A 565 -16.47 -25.53 -20.87
C ASN A 565 -16.03 -24.73 -19.64
N THR A 566 -16.21 -25.28 -18.44
CA THR A 566 -15.80 -24.64 -17.18
C THR A 566 -14.27 -24.46 -17.12
N ALA A 567 -13.49 -25.44 -17.59
CA ALA A 567 -12.04 -25.35 -17.68
C ALA A 567 -11.57 -24.24 -18.65
N ARG A 568 -12.17 -24.14 -19.84
CA ARG A 568 -11.88 -23.05 -20.79
C ARG A 568 -12.23 -21.68 -20.22
N TRP A 569 -13.36 -21.59 -19.52
CA TRP A 569 -13.76 -20.38 -18.81
C TRP A 569 -12.73 -20.01 -17.73
N LEU A 570 -12.32 -20.96 -16.90
CA LEU A 570 -11.34 -20.77 -15.83
C LEU A 570 -10.01 -20.21 -16.38
N ARG A 571 -9.49 -20.79 -17.46
CA ARG A 571 -8.29 -20.29 -18.12
C ARG A 571 -8.45 -18.85 -18.60
N THR A 572 -9.56 -18.54 -19.27
CA THR A 572 -9.86 -17.19 -19.76
C THR A 572 -9.95 -16.20 -18.60
N PHE A 573 -10.57 -16.60 -17.49
CA PHE A 573 -10.65 -15.79 -16.27
C PHE A 573 -9.27 -15.54 -15.68
N VAL A 574 -8.46 -16.57 -15.43
CA VAL A 574 -7.10 -16.45 -14.86
C VAL A 574 -6.23 -15.53 -15.71
N GLN A 575 -6.25 -15.69 -17.04
CA GLN A 575 -5.47 -14.86 -17.96
C GLN A 575 -5.97 -13.41 -18.00
N SER A 576 -7.28 -13.19 -18.04
CA SER A 576 -7.85 -11.84 -18.08
C SER A 576 -7.69 -11.11 -16.75
N ALA A 577 -7.78 -11.80 -15.61
CA ALA A 577 -7.54 -11.27 -14.27
C ALA A 577 -6.04 -11.15 -13.92
N ARG A 578 -5.15 -11.80 -14.68
CA ARG A 578 -3.70 -11.87 -14.42
C ARG A 578 -3.41 -12.45 -13.03
N LEU A 579 -4.02 -13.59 -12.72
CA LEU A 579 -3.76 -14.28 -11.45
C LEU A 579 -2.50 -15.15 -11.55
N ASP A 580 -1.58 -14.98 -10.60
CA ASP A 580 -0.37 -15.78 -10.50
C ASP A 580 -0.63 -17.15 -9.82
N GLY A 581 0.25 -18.12 -10.05
CA GLY A 581 0.22 -19.42 -9.36
C GLY A 581 -0.80 -20.44 -9.91
N TRP A 582 -1.41 -20.18 -11.06
CA TRP A 582 -2.41 -21.06 -11.68
C TRP A 582 -1.91 -21.89 -12.86
N ASP A 583 -0.69 -21.63 -13.37
CA ASP A 583 -0.18 -22.25 -14.60
C ASP A 583 -0.18 -23.79 -14.51
N GLN A 584 0.41 -24.35 -13.45
CA GLN A 584 0.45 -25.80 -13.24
C GLN A 584 -0.95 -26.42 -13.19
N ALA A 585 -1.86 -25.82 -12.42
CA ALA A 585 -3.22 -26.32 -12.29
C ALA A 585 -3.98 -26.25 -13.63
N LEU A 586 -3.76 -25.20 -14.43
CA LEU A 586 -4.36 -25.06 -15.76
C LEU A 586 -3.80 -26.08 -16.77
N ASP A 587 -2.52 -26.44 -16.66
CA ASP A 587 -1.89 -27.46 -17.51
C ASP A 587 -2.40 -28.87 -17.16
N GLU A 588 -2.49 -29.19 -15.86
CA GLU A 588 -3.08 -30.44 -15.36
C GLU A 588 -4.53 -30.62 -15.84
N ILE A 589 -5.33 -29.56 -15.73
CA ILE A 589 -6.72 -29.54 -16.20
C ILE A 589 -6.81 -29.84 -17.71
N GLU A 590 -5.89 -29.34 -18.53
CA GLU A 590 -5.88 -29.63 -19.97
C GLU A 590 -5.51 -31.06 -20.30
N MET A 591 -4.52 -31.62 -19.60
CA MET A 591 -4.13 -33.03 -19.77
C MET A 591 -5.29 -33.97 -19.41
N GLU A 592 -6.04 -33.68 -18.35
CA GLU A 592 -7.20 -34.46 -17.92
C GLU A 592 -8.39 -34.41 -18.90
N ILE A 593 -8.51 -33.35 -19.71
CA ILE A 593 -9.62 -33.17 -20.66
C ILE A 593 -9.28 -33.72 -22.06
N GLY A 594 -7.98 -33.83 -22.36
CA GLY A 594 -7.45 -34.36 -23.62
C GLY A 594 -7.32 -35.89 -23.65
N ASN A 595 -7.24 -36.53 -22.49
CA ASN A 595 -7.35 -37.99 -22.31
C ASN A 595 -8.80 -38.41 -22.09
#